data_AF-A0A090S4H6-F1
#
_entry.id   AF-A0A090S4H6-F1
#
_cell.length_a   1.000
_cell.length_b   1.000
_cell.length_c   1.000
_cell.angle_alpha   90.00
_cell.angle_beta   90.00
_cell.angle_gamma   90.00
#
_symmetry.space_group_name_H-M   'P 1'
#
loop_
_entity.id
_entity.type
_entity.pdbx_description
1 polymer ?
#
loop_
_entity_poly.entity_id
_entity_poly.type
_entity_poly.pdbx_seq_one_letter_code
_entity_poly.pdbx_strand_id
1 'polypeptide(L)'
;MAMPFFGDALIPVWVRALLALSIVVITAPLMPAMPAVDLFSMTSLFLAFEQAMWGLFFGLILHFFFNIFTMLGQIVSLQMGLGMAIMNDPVNGLSVAILGRIFLLLCTLLFLALEGHLLVIDILVQSFVVWPVGSGLSVLSLDNIISLFGWMFASALALAYQPSSLCCWPTLALV
;
A
#
# COMPACT_ATOMS: atom_id res chain seq x y z
N MET A 1 -5.25 6.51 -5.91
CA MET A 1 -4.13 6.47 -6.89
C MET A 1 -3.12 5.34 -6.65
N ALA A 2 -3.24 4.57 -5.56
CA ALA A 2 -2.17 3.70 -5.07
C ALA A 2 -2.27 2.21 -5.44
N MET A 3 -3.38 1.75 -6.04
CA MET A 3 -3.46 0.37 -6.52
C MET A 3 -2.86 0.31 -7.93
N PRO A 4 -1.79 -0.46 -8.18
CA PRO A 4 -1.11 -0.50 -9.48
C PRO A 4 -2.05 -0.89 -10.63
N PHE A 5 -3.13 -1.64 -10.38
CA PHE A 5 -4.16 -1.91 -11.40
C PHE A 5 -4.98 -0.67 -11.81
N PHE A 6 -5.41 0.15 -10.83
CA PHE A 6 -6.16 1.41 -11.09
C PHE A 6 -5.25 2.65 -11.21
N GLY A 7 -3.94 2.45 -11.11
CA GLY A 7 -2.91 3.49 -11.03
C GLY A 7 -1.94 3.50 -12.20
N ASP A 8 -1.94 2.45 -13.04
CA ASP A 8 -1.13 2.39 -14.24
C ASP A 8 -1.52 3.52 -15.22
N ALA A 9 -0.55 4.02 -15.98
CA ALA A 9 -0.74 5.16 -16.89
C ALA A 9 -1.75 4.88 -18.02
N LEU A 10 -2.15 3.60 -18.15
CA LEU A 10 -3.17 3.11 -19.07
C LEU A 10 -4.57 3.68 -18.81
N ILE A 11 -4.90 4.08 -17.57
CA ILE A 11 -6.23 4.62 -17.25
C ILE A 11 -6.15 6.14 -17.08
N PRO A 12 -6.86 6.93 -17.91
CA PRO A 12 -6.81 8.38 -17.82
C PRO A 12 -7.43 8.89 -16.51
N VAL A 13 -6.91 10.01 -16.01
CA VAL A 13 -7.24 10.58 -14.69
C VAL A 13 -8.75 10.84 -14.51
N TRP A 14 -9.46 11.21 -15.59
CA TRP A 14 -10.89 11.51 -15.53
C TRP A 14 -11.76 10.27 -15.25
N VAL A 15 -11.43 9.10 -15.83
CA VAL A 15 -12.13 7.82 -15.54
C VAL A 15 -11.95 7.45 -14.08
N ARG A 16 -10.74 7.68 -13.54
CA ARG A 16 -10.40 7.38 -12.15
C ARG A 16 -11.16 8.28 -11.18
N ALA A 17 -11.32 9.56 -11.53
CA ALA A 17 -12.12 10.49 -10.75
C ALA A 17 -13.60 10.09 -10.73
N LEU A 18 -14.15 9.66 -11.87
CA LEU A 18 -15.53 9.15 -11.94
C LEU A 18 -15.74 7.88 -11.11
N LEU A 19 -14.80 6.94 -11.15
CA LEU A 19 -14.85 5.73 -10.31
C LEU A 19 -14.80 6.09 -8.82
N ALA A 20 -13.90 6.97 -8.41
CA ALA A 20 -13.83 7.44 -7.02
C ALA A 20 -15.14 8.10 -6.58
N LEU A 21 -15.72 8.95 -7.42
CA LEU A 21 -17.00 9.60 -7.15
C LEU A 21 -18.14 8.58 -7.02
N SER A 22 -18.18 7.57 -7.90
CA SER A 22 -19.19 6.51 -7.82
C SER A 22 -19.11 5.71 -6.51
N ILE A 23 -17.90 5.39 -6.05
CA ILE A 23 -17.68 4.69 -4.78
C ILE A 23 -18.15 5.55 -3.62
N VAL A 24 -17.83 6.86 -3.61
CA VAL A 24 -18.28 7.80 -2.57
C VAL A 24 -19.81 7.88 -2.49
N VAL A 25 -20.49 7.96 -3.64
CA VAL A 25 -21.97 8.02 -3.66
C VAL A 25 -22.59 6.74 -3.10
N ILE A 26 -21.99 5.58 -3.38
CA ILE A 26 -22.48 4.29 -2.88
C ILE A 26 -22.21 4.14 -1.37
N THR A 27 -21.07 4.64 -0.87
CA THR A 27 -20.69 4.50 0.54
C THR A 27 -21.22 5.61 1.44
N ALA A 28 -21.61 6.77 0.89
CA ALA A 28 -22.18 7.89 1.64
C ALA A 28 -23.34 7.50 2.60
N PRO A 29 -24.35 6.70 2.23
CA PRO A 29 -25.44 6.35 3.14
C PRO A 29 -25.03 5.37 4.27
N LEU A 30 -23.85 4.76 4.18
CA LEU A 30 -23.34 3.83 5.19
C LEU A 30 -22.57 4.54 6.32
N MET A 31 -22.31 5.85 6.18
CA MET A 31 -21.51 6.61 7.13
C MET A 31 -22.37 7.24 8.25
N PRO A 32 -21.84 7.34 9.49
CA PRO A 32 -22.52 8.02 10.59
C PRO A 32 -22.72 9.51 10.29
N ALA A 33 -23.73 10.12 10.92
CA ALA A 33 -24.12 11.51 10.67
C ALA A 33 -22.93 12.48 10.87
N MET A 34 -22.56 13.16 9.80
CA MET A 34 -21.51 14.19 9.83
C MET A 34 -22.01 15.39 10.65
N PRO A 35 -21.18 15.98 11.51
CA PRO A 35 -21.55 17.21 12.20
C PRO A 35 -21.94 18.28 11.18
N ALA A 36 -23.06 18.97 11.43
CA ALA A 36 -23.56 20.04 10.58
C ALA A 36 -22.62 21.25 10.69
N VAL A 37 -21.59 21.27 9.85
CA VAL A 37 -20.64 22.39 9.74
C VAL A 37 -20.95 23.14 8.44
N ASP A 38 -20.99 24.47 8.53
CA ASP A 38 -21.14 25.33 7.35
C ASP A 38 -19.98 25.07 6.36
N LEU A 39 -20.30 24.96 5.07
CA LEU A 39 -19.36 24.54 4.01
C LEU A 39 -18.15 25.48 3.93
N PHE A 40 -18.33 26.75 4.31
CA PHE A 40 -17.28 27.79 4.29
C PHE A 40 -16.66 28.12 5.66
N SER A 41 -16.89 27.29 6.69
CA SER A 41 -16.26 27.50 8.00
C SER A 41 -14.81 27.01 8.04
N MET A 42 -13.94 27.67 8.82
CA MET A 42 -12.57 27.17 9.08
C MET A 42 -12.56 25.75 9.66
N THR A 43 -13.64 25.35 10.34
CA THR A 43 -13.81 24.02 10.89
C THR A 43 -14.01 22.96 9.80
N SER A 44 -14.68 23.27 8.69
CA SER A 44 -14.88 22.31 7.58
C SER A 44 -13.57 22.06 6.83
N LEU A 45 -12.73 23.08 6.69
CA LEU A 45 -11.41 22.96 6.08
C LEU A 45 -10.48 22.06 6.89
N PHE A 46 -10.50 22.17 8.22
CA PHE A 46 -9.73 21.30 9.10
C PHE A 46 -10.18 19.83 9.00
N LEU A 47 -11.49 19.58 9.01
CA LEU A 47 -12.03 18.22 8.85
C LEU A 47 -11.70 17.63 7.47
N ALA A 48 -11.80 18.43 6.40
CA ALA A 48 -11.44 18.00 5.05
C ALA A 48 -9.95 17.65 4.95
N PHE A 49 -9.09 18.43 5.60
CA PHE A 49 -7.65 18.16 5.66
C PHE A 49 -7.34 16.84 6.41
N GLU A 50 -8.00 16.61 7.55
CA GLU A 50 -7.86 15.35 8.30
C GLU A 50 -8.23 14.15 7.43
N GLN A 51 -9.36 14.21 6.72
CA GLN A 51 -9.81 13.14 5.83
C GLN A 51 -8.88 12.93 4.63
N ALA A 52 -8.36 14.01 4.06
CA ALA A 52 -7.37 13.92 2.98
C ALA A 52 -6.07 13.26 3.45
N MET A 53 -5.63 13.58 4.68
CA MET A 53 -4.43 12.99 5.28
C MET A 53 -4.60 11.49 5.55
N TRP A 54 -5.73 11.06 6.13
CA TRP A 54 -6.04 9.65 6.31
C TRP A 54 -6.17 8.89 4.98
N GLY A 55 -6.84 9.48 3.99
CA GLY A 55 -6.93 8.91 2.65
C GLY A 55 -5.55 8.72 2.00
N LEU A 56 -4.63 9.66 2.21
CA LEU A 56 -3.24 9.54 1.76
C LEU A 56 -2.51 8.40 2.47
N PHE A 57 -2.67 8.26 3.79
CA PHE A 57 -2.09 7.15 4.56
C PHE A 57 -2.56 5.78 4.04
N PHE A 58 -3.87 5.59 3.85
CA PHE A 58 -4.41 4.35 3.30
C PHE A 58 -3.88 4.05 1.89
N GLY A 59 -3.81 5.07 1.04
CA GLY A 59 -3.20 4.94 -0.28
C GLY A 59 -1.74 4.50 -0.17
N LEU A 60 -0.95 5.13 0.69
CA LEU A 60 0.47 4.85 0.85
C LEU A 60 0.75 3.44 1.38
N ILE A 61 -0.09 2.92 2.28
CA ILE A 61 -0.01 1.52 2.75
C ILE A 61 -0.18 0.54 1.59
N LEU A 62 -1.22 0.73 0.76
CA LEU A 62 -1.44 -0.12 -0.42
C LEU A 62 -0.30 -0.01 -1.42
N HIS A 63 0.25 1.19 -1.61
CA HIS A 63 1.39 1.39 -2.49
C HIS A 63 2.63 0.62 -2.00
N PHE A 64 2.93 0.66 -0.71
CA PHE A 64 4.03 -0.12 -0.14
C PHE A 64 3.83 -1.62 -0.26
N PHE A 65 2.60 -2.12 -0.06
CA PHE A 65 2.30 -3.54 -0.23
C PHE A 65 2.75 -4.06 -1.61
N PHE A 66 2.36 -3.39 -2.70
CA PHE A 66 2.77 -3.80 -4.05
C PHE A 66 4.26 -3.55 -4.34
N ASN A 67 4.84 -2.51 -3.75
CA ASN A 67 6.26 -2.21 -3.91
C ASN A 67 7.15 -3.31 -3.30
N ILE A 68 6.77 -3.86 -2.14
CA ILE A 68 7.51 -4.96 -1.49
C ILE A 68 7.62 -6.18 -2.42
N PHE A 69 6.54 -6.59 -3.09
CA PHE A 69 6.57 -7.71 -4.03
C PHE A 69 7.43 -7.41 -5.28
N THR A 70 7.38 -6.17 -5.77
CA THR A 70 8.19 -5.74 -6.92
C THR A 70 9.68 -5.73 -6.56
N MET A 71 10.03 -5.21 -5.39
CA MET A 71 11.38 -5.19 -4.84
C MET A 71 11.90 -6.61 -4.56
N LEU A 72 11.06 -7.50 -4.04
CA LEU A 72 11.39 -8.93 -3.89
C LEU A 72 11.75 -9.56 -5.23
N GLY A 73 10.94 -9.34 -6.27
CA GLY A 73 11.22 -9.84 -7.62
C GLY A 73 12.56 -9.30 -8.18
N GLN A 74 12.89 -8.06 -7.86
CA GLN A 74 14.20 -7.47 -8.22
C GLN A 74 15.35 -8.12 -7.45
N ILE A 75 15.24 -8.32 -6.13
CA ILE A 75 16.28 -8.98 -5.32
C ILE A 75 16.53 -10.40 -5.80
N VAL A 76 15.47 -11.19 -6.05
CA VAL A 76 15.59 -12.55 -6.58
C VAL A 76 16.28 -12.54 -7.94
N SER A 77 15.92 -11.62 -8.83
CA SER A 77 16.56 -11.52 -10.15
C SER A 77 18.07 -11.22 -10.06
N LEU A 78 18.47 -10.34 -9.13
CA LEU A 78 19.88 -10.03 -8.89
C LEU A 78 20.64 -11.26 -8.36
N GLN A 79 20.01 -12.03 -7.45
CA GLN A 79 20.59 -13.26 -6.88
C GLN A 79 20.72 -14.39 -7.91
N MET A 80 19.82 -14.47 -8.91
CA MET A 80 19.90 -15.44 -10.02
C MET A 80 21.01 -15.12 -11.03
N GLY A 81 21.87 -14.14 -10.77
CA GLY A 81 23.02 -13.80 -11.62
C GLY A 81 22.69 -12.89 -12.80
N LEU A 82 21.43 -12.47 -12.97
CA LEU A 82 21.03 -11.48 -13.99
C LEU A 82 21.69 -10.10 -13.74
N GLY A 83 22.24 -9.86 -12.55
CA GLY A 83 23.04 -8.67 -12.26
C GLY A 83 24.28 -8.51 -13.16
N MET A 84 24.86 -9.63 -13.65
CA MET A 84 26.01 -9.59 -14.57
C MET A 84 25.64 -9.16 -15.99
N ALA A 85 24.36 -9.31 -16.39
CA ALA A 85 23.86 -8.83 -17.67
C ALA A 85 23.75 -7.29 -17.69
N ILE A 86 23.49 -6.67 -16.53
CA ILE A 86 23.39 -5.20 -16.37
C ILE A 86 24.73 -4.52 -16.60
N MET A 87 25.84 -5.17 -16.24
CA MET A 87 27.21 -4.68 -16.49
C MET A 87 27.63 -4.77 -17.96
N ASN A 88 27.01 -5.66 -18.74
CA ASN A 88 27.40 -5.93 -20.13
C ASN A 88 26.69 -5.03 -21.16
N ASP A 89 25.55 -4.42 -20.81
CA ASP A 89 24.84 -3.45 -21.64
C ASP A 89 24.37 -2.21 -20.84
N PRO A 90 25.27 -1.22 -20.62
CA PRO A 90 24.93 0.02 -19.95
C PRO A 90 24.13 1.00 -20.83
N VAL A 91 24.00 0.74 -22.15
CA VAL A 91 23.40 1.68 -23.10
C VAL A 91 21.87 1.67 -23.00
N ASN A 92 21.26 0.53 -22.68
CA ASN A 92 19.81 0.41 -22.61
C ASN A 92 19.21 0.91 -21.28
N GLY A 93 19.99 1.05 -20.19
CA GLY A 93 19.63 1.76 -18.93
C GLY A 93 18.36 1.32 -18.19
N LEU A 94 17.54 0.46 -18.80
CA LEU A 94 16.22 0.03 -18.36
C LEU A 94 16.29 -1.46 -18.04
N SER A 95 17.15 -1.81 -17.09
CA SER A 95 17.04 -3.07 -16.37
C SER A 95 15.91 -2.96 -15.35
N VAL A 96 14.67 -2.72 -15.79
CA VAL A 96 13.56 -3.28 -15.03
C VAL A 96 13.73 -4.77 -15.21
N ALA A 97 14.29 -5.45 -14.20
CA ALA A 97 14.43 -6.88 -14.21
C ALA A 97 13.11 -7.46 -14.75
N ILE A 98 13.17 -8.17 -15.88
CA ILE A 98 11.98 -8.75 -16.52
C ILE A 98 11.19 -9.57 -15.49
N LEU A 99 11.93 -10.22 -14.58
CA LEU A 99 11.38 -10.85 -13.38
C LEU A 99 10.57 -9.92 -12.49
N GLY A 100 11.06 -8.71 -12.16
CA GLY A 100 10.31 -7.73 -11.38
C GLY A 100 8.96 -7.37 -12.01
N ARG A 101 8.90 -7.26 -13.35
CA ARG A 101 7.63 -7.03 -14.07
C ARG A 101 6.71 -8.26 -14.02
N ILE A 102 7.26 -9.46 -14.15
CA ILE A 102 6.50 -10.73 -14.03
C ILE A 102 5.94 -10.91 -12.62
N PHE A 103 6.73 -10.62 -11.58
CA PHE A 103 6.29 -10.68 -10.19
C PHE A 103 5.20 -9.65 -9.88
N LEU A 104 5.29 -8.44 -10.46
CA LEU A 104 4.22 -7.45 -10.36
C LEU A 104 2.92 -7.96 -10.98
N LEU A 105 2.98 -8.54 -12.18
CA LEU A 105 1.83 -9.14 -12.87
C LEU A 105 1.22 -10.30 -12.08
N LEU A 106 2.06 -11.19 -11.54
CA LEU A 106 1.61 -12.31 -10.72
C LEU A 106 0.95 -11.82 -9.42
N CYS A 107 1.54 -10.84 -8.75
CA CYS A 107 0.97 -10.23 -7.55
C CYS A 107 -0.38 -9.57 -7.83
N THR A 108 -0.52 -8.86 -8.95
CA THR A 108 -1.81 -8.26 -9.35
C THR A 108 -2.85 -9.33 -9.65
N LEU A 109 -2.52 -10.38 -10.39
CA LEU A 109 -3.46 -11.49 -10.65
C LEU A 109 -3.90 -12.17 -9.36
N LEU A 110 -2.97 -12.44 -8.43
CA LEU A 110 -3.28 -13.04 -7.14
C LEU A 110 -4.17 -12.13 -6.28
N PHE A 111 -3.91 -10.82 -6.30
CA PHE A 111 -4.74 -9.83 -5.63
C PHE A 111 -6.18 -9.81 -6.17
N LEU A 112 -6.36 -9.90 -7.49
CA LEU A 112 -7.69 -9.98 -8.11
C LEU A 112 -8.37 -11.32 -7.77
N ALA A 113 -7.63 -12.43 -7.77
CA ALA A 113 -8.16 -13.75 -7.46
C ALA A 113 -8.67 -13.87 -6.01
N LEU A 114 -8.05 -13.14 -5.07
CA LEU A 114 -8.46 -13.07 -3.67
C LEU A 114 -9.49 -11.96 -3.40
N GLU A 115 -10.04 -11.34 -4.44
CA GLU A 115 -11.01 -10.23 -4.32
C GLU A 115 -10.48 -9.05 -3.49
N GLY A 116 -9.16 -8.82 -3.49
CA GLY A 116 -8.53 -7.82 -2.63
C GLY A 116 -9.04 -6.40 -2.86
N HIS A 117 -9.56 -6.10 -4.06
CA HIS A 117 -10.18 -4.81 -4.36
C HIS A 117 -11.46 -4.55 -3.54
N LEU A 118 -12.28 -5.59 -3.29
CA LEU A 118 -13.47 -5.48 -2.43
C LEU A 118 -13.06 -5.35 -0.96
N LEU A 119 -12.06 -6.12 -0.53
CA LEU A 119 -11.50 -6.05 0.82
C LEU A 119 -11.00 -4.63 1.15
N VAL A 120 -10.30 -3.99 0.21
CA VAL A 120 -9.81 -2.61 0.40
C VAL A 120 -10.96 -1.63 0.62
N ILE A 121 -12.07 -1.77 -0.12
CA ILE A 121 -13.24 -0.90 0.04
C ILE A 121 -13.90 -1.15 1.40
N ASP A 122 -14.04 -2.40 1.83
CA ASP A 122 -14.61 -2.77 3.13
C ASP A 122 -13.80 -2.20 4.31
N ILE A 123 -12.46 -2.32 4.26
CA ILE A 123 -11.57 -1.74 5.26
C ILE A 123 -11.73 -0.20 5.31
N LEU A 124 -11.87 0.43 4.14
CA LEU A 124 -12.06 1.89 4.05
C LEU A 124 -13.40 2.31 4.70
N VAL A 125 -14.48 1.56 4.47
CA VAL A 125 -15.79 1.80 5.09
C VAL A 125 -15.74 1.57 6.61
N GLN A 126 -15.15 0.47 7.07
CA GLN A 126 -14.99 0.19 8.50
C GLN A 126 -14.13 1.25 9.21
N SER A 127 -13.14 1.84 8.52
CA SER A 127 -12.32 2.92 9.07
C SER A 127 -13.16 4.13 9.51
N PHE A 128 -14.26 4.45 8.81
CA PHE A 128 -15.14 5.56 9.19
C PHE A 128 -16.01 5.25 10.42
N VAL A 129 -16.20 3.97 10.75
CA VAL A 129 -16.93 3.55 11.96
C VAL A 129 -16.02 3.57 13.18
N VAL A 130 -14.77 3.12 13.02
CA VAL A 130 -13.75 3.14 14.09
C VAL A 130 -13.34 4.58 14.42
N TRP A 131 -13.27 5.45 13.41
CA TRP A 131 -12.85 6.83 13.55
C TRP A 131 -13.91 7.81 13.00
N PRO A 132 -14.89 8.21 13.83
CA PRO A 132 -15.90 9.15 13.37
C PRO A 132 -15.30 10.54 13.12
N VAL A 133 -15.77 11.20 12.06
CA VAL A 133 -15.28 12.51 11.63
C VAL A 133 -15.53 13.55 12.73
N GLY A 134 -14.47 14.18 13.22
CA GLY A 134 -14.54 15.22 14.25
C GLY A 134 -14.34 14.74 15.70
N SER A 135 -14.20 13.43 15.95
CA SER A 135 -13.64 12.96 17.22
C SER A 135 -12.11 13.00 17.12
N GLY A 136 -11.48 14.01 17.69
CA GLY A 136 -10.02 14.08 17.77
C GLY A 136 -9.42 12.81 18.40
N LEU A 137 -8.15 12.55 18.10
CA LEU A 137 -7.32 11.46 18.64
C LEU A 137 -7.58 11.23 20.13
N SER A 138 -8.41 10.24 20.46
CA SER A 138 -8.65 9.86 21.86
C SER A 138 -7.36 9.24 22.41
N VAL A 139 -6.89 9.68 23.57
CA VAL A 139 -5.61 9.25 24.18
C VAL A 139 -5.51 7.71 24.33
N LEU A 140 -6.66 7.03 24.46
CA LEU A 140 -6.80 5.57 24.49
C LEU A 140 -6.43 4.86 23.18
N SER A 141 -6.55 5.55 22.03
CA SER A 141 -6.13 5.01 20.73
C SER A 141 -4.61 5.05 20.52
N LEU A 142 -3.92 6.00 21.16
CA LEU A 142 -2.46 6.14 21.05
C LEU A 142 -1.71 4.96 21.67
N ASP A 143 -2.12 4.50 22.85
CA ASP A 143 -1.49 3.34 23.52
C ASP A 143 -1.65 2.05 22.70
N ASN A 144 -2.82 1.86 22.08
CA ASN A 144 -3.05 0.73 21.18
C ASN A 144 -2.21 0.83 19.90
N ILE A 145 -2.04 2.02 19.34
CA ILE A 145 -1.17 2.22 18.16
C ILE A 145 0.29 1.91 18.52
N ILE A 146 0.78 2.37 19.68
CA ILE A 146 2.16 2.13 20.13
C ILE A 146 2.42 0.63 20.34
N SER A 147 1.49 -0.08 20.97
CA SER A 147 1.62 -1.53 21.19
C SER A 147 1.56 -2.34 19.90
N LEU A 148 0.69 -1.97 18.96
CA LEU A 148 0.64 -2.56 17.62
C LEU A 148 1.93 -2.32 16.84
N PHE A 149 2.50 -1.11 16.92
CA PHE A 149 3.77 -0.77 16.27
C PHE A 149 4.93 -1.61 16.84
N GLY A 150 4.94 -1.81 18.16
CA GLY A 150 5.91 -2.69 18.83
C GLY A 150 5.80 -4.16 18.36
N TRP A 151 4.58 -4.68 18.24
CA TRP A 151 4.32 -6.03 17.73
C TRP A 151 4.73 -6.20 16.26
N MET A 152 4.43 -5.21 15.41
CA MET A 152 4.87 -5.20 14.01
C MET A 152 6.39 -5.21 13.90
N PHE A 153 7.09 -4.37 14.67
CA PHE A 153 8.55 -4.33 14.67
C PHE A 153 9.18 -5.65 15.13
N ALA A 154 8.62 -6.26 16.20
CA ALA A 154 9.08 -7.56 16.69
C ALA A 154 8.89 -8.66 15.64
N SER A 155 7.71 -8.72 15.01
CA SER A 155 7.41 -9.72 13.97
C SER A 155 8.27 -9.55 12.72
N ALA A 156 8.53 -8.31 12.29
CA ALA A 156 9.41 -8.03 11.16
C ALA A 156 10.86 -8.47 11.43
N LEU A 157 11.37 -8.21 12.64
CA LEU A 157 12.71 -8.63 13.04
C LEU A 157 12.84 -10.16 13.10
N ALA A 158 11.80 -10.84 13.59
CA ALA A 158 11.73 -12.30 13.62
C ALA A 158 11.74 -12.91 12.19
N LEU A 159 10.98 -12.31 11.26
CA LEU A 159 10.95 -12.76 9.86
C LEU A 159 12.27 -12.47 9.13
N ALA A 160 12.96 -11.37 9.42
CA ALA A 160 14.21 -10.99 8.77
C ALA A 160 15.40 -11.92 9.11
N TYR A 161 15.36 -12.57 10.27
CA TYR A 161 16.39 -13.52 10.68
C TYR A 161 16.41 -14.81 9.82
N GLN A 162 15.24 -15.25 9.33
CA GLN A 162 15.11 -16.52 8.63
C GLN A 162 15.77 -16.54 7.22
N PRO A 163 15.53 -15.58 6.30
CA PRO A 163 16.12 -15.63 4.96
C PRO A 163 17.61 -15.27 4.94
N SER A 164 18.11 -14.48 5.90
CA SER A 164 19.53 -14.10 5.96
C SER A 164 20.43 -15.27 6.33
N SER A 165 19.99 -16.16 7.22
CA SER A 165 20.72 -17.39 7.57
C SER A 165 20.72 -18.42 6.43
N LEU A 166 19.61 -18.57 5.71
CA LEU A 166 19.47 -19.47 4.56
C LEU A 166 20.30 -19.04 3.34
N CYS A 167 20.40 -17.73 3.07
CA CYS A 167 21.14 -17.21 1.92
C CYS A 167 22.66 -17.14 2.15
N CYS A 168 23.12 -17.02 3.40
CA CYS A 168 24.56 -17.04 3.72
C CYS A 168 25.14 -18.46 3.71
N TRP A 169 24.31 -19.48 3.92
CA TRP A 169 24.75 -20.88 4.04
C TRP A 169 25.47 -21.42 2.78
N PRO A 170 24.98 -21.24 1.54
CA PRO A 170 25.69 -21.72 0.35
C PRO A 170 26.94 -20.89 0.01
N THR A 171 26.98 -19.60 0.37
CA THR A 171 28.14 -18.72 0.11
C THR A 171 29.31 -19.01 1.04
N LEU A 172 29.02 -19.42 2.28
CA LEU A 172 30.03 -19.80 3.28
C LEU A 172 30.52 -21.26 3.10
N ALA A 173 29.79 -22.09 2.35
CA ALA A 173 30.18 -23.46 2.02
C ALA A 173 31.13 -23.57 0.80
N LEU A 174 31.36 -22.46 0.07
CA LEU A 174 32.23 -22.38 -1.11
C LEU A 174 33.56 -21.63 -0.87
N VAL A 175 33.86 -21.23 0.37
CA VAL A 175 35.15 -20.65 0.81
C VAL A 175 35.79 -21.59 1.82
#